data_AF-A0A0D2HLL2-F1
#
_entry.id   AF-A0A0D2HLL2-F1
#
_cell.length_a   1.000
_cell.length_b   1.000
_cell.length_c   1.000
_cell.angle_alpha   90.00
_cell.angle_beta   90.00
_cell.angle_gamma   90.00
#
_symmetry.space_group_name_H-M   'P 1'
#
loop_
_entity.id
_entity.type
_entity.pdbx_description
1 polymer ?
#
loop_
_entity_poly.entity_id
_entity_poly.type
_entity_poly.pdbx_seq_one_letter_code
_entity_poly.pdbx_strand_id
1 'polypeptide(L)'
;MTTTAPASQDEKPWHAHFPAPRETDPKAITREDLLERFRQGQSGGRDFVLVDLRRNDHAGGTIKHSINLPAQTLYFSLATLYELCAAAHVPLVIFYCGSSRGRGTRAAGWLADYIADQKGRAQLESVILEGGIKGWVSGGEEYTRWMDGFEAEAWKKGDDGGGGQ
;
A
#
# COMPACT_ATOMS: atom_id res chain seq x y z
N MET A 1 -4.32 -0.19 -51.42
CA MET A 1 -3.59 0.76 -50.56
C MET A 1 -3.56 0.14 -49.17
N THR A 2 -2.39 -0.33 -48.74
CA THR A 2 -2.23 -1.00 -47.44
C THR A 2 -1.92 0.07 -46.41
N THR A 3 -2.84 0.33 -45.48
CA THR A 3 -2.62 1.27 -44.38
C THR A 3 -1.78 0.56 -43.31
N THR A 4 -0.51 0.95 -43.21
CA THR A 4 0.37 0.57 -42.10
C THR A 4 -0.09 1.30 -40.83
N ALA A 5 -0.44 0.55 -39.78
CA ALA A 5 -0.70 1.11 -38.46
C ALA A 5 0.60 1.70 -37.87
N PRO A 6 0.55 2.85 -37.18
CA PRO A 6 1.74 3.42 -36.55
C PRO A 6 2.21 2.56 -35.38
N ALA A 7 3.53 2.46 -35.23
CA ALA A 7 4.18 1.72 -34.15
C ALA A 7 3.77 2.26 -32.76
N SER A 8 3.62 1.34 -31.80
CA SER A 8 3.31 1.63 -30.40
C SER A 8 4.36 2.56 -29.78
N GLN A 9 3.91 3.70 -29.27
CA GLN A 9 4.72 4.52 -28.37
C GLN A 9 4.90 3.73 -27.07
N ASP A 10 6.16 3.52 -26.64
CA ASP A 10 6.47 2.88 -25.36
C ASP A 10 5.84 3.68 -24.21
N GLU A 11 4.72 3.18 -23.67
CA GLU A 11 4.04 3.80 -22.56
C GLU A 11 4.91 3.68 -21.30
N LYS A 12 5.38 4.81 -20.79
CA LYS A 12 6.19 4.82 -19.57
C LYS A 12 5.37 4.30 -18.39
N PRO A 13 5.99 3.55 -17.45
CA PRO A 13 5.27 3.10 -16.27
C PRO A 13 4.75 4.31 -15.48
N TRP A 14 3.54 4.21 -14.93
CA TRP A 14 2.85 5.31 -14.25
C TRP A 14 3.70 6.06 -13.20
N HIS A 15 4.61 5.36 -12.52
CA HIS A 15 5.44 5.96 -11.48
C HIS A 15 6.58 6.82 -12.03
N ALA A 16 6.89 6.73 -13.33
CA ALA A 16 7.92 7.56 -13.97
C ALA A 16 7.52 9.03 -14.09
N HIS A 17 6.26 9.38 -13.81
CA HIS A 17 5.80 10.76 -13.69
C HIS A 17 6.20 11.41 -12.36
N PHE A 18 6.70 10.62 -11.40
CA PHE A 18 7.11 11.10 -10.08
C PHE A 18 8.61 10.88 -9.87
N PRO A 19 9.25 11.64 -8.97
CA PRO A 19 10.62 11.37 -8.54
C PRO A 19 10.76 9.96 -7.98
N ALA A 20 11.91 9.32 -8.22
CA ALA A 20 12.27 8.12 -7.47
C ALA A 20 12.46 8.48 -5.99
N PRO A 21 11.94 7.67 -5.05
CA PRO A 21 12.22 7.91 -3.64
C PRO A 21 13.72 7.71 -3.35
N ARG A 22 14.26 8.50 -2.44
CA ARG A 22 15.64 8.35 -1.93
C ARG A 22 15.71 7.17 -0.98
N GLU A 23 14.69 7.02 -0.14
CA GLU A 23 14.47 5.80 0.63
C GLU A 23 13.98 4.67 -0.30
N THR A 24 14.78 3.62 -0.42
CA THR A 24 14.52 2.49 -1.32
C THR A 24 14.38 1.14 -0.60
N ASP A 25 14.71 1.10 0.69
CA ASP A 25 14.56 -0.05 1.58
C ASP A 25 13.75 0.35 2.83
N PRO A 26 12.46 0.70 2.65
CA PRO A 26 11.64 1.13 3.76
C PRO A 26 11.48 0.01 4.77
N LYS A 27 11.43 0.39 6.05
CA LYS A 27 11.11 -0.53 7.14
C LYS A 27 9.80 -1.25 6.87
N ALA A 28 9.71 -2.47 7.40
CA ALA A 28 8.54 -3.32 7.26
C ALA A 28 7.96 -3.68 8.63
N ILE A 29 6.63 -3.81 8.67
CA ILE A 29 5.90 -4.48 9.73
C ILE A 29 5.42 -5.83 9.20
N THR A 30 5.54 -6.87 10.01
CA THR A 30 5.04 -8.20 9.66
C THR A 30 3.51 -8.26 9.81
N ARG A 31 2.86 -9.24 9.19
CA ARG A 31 1.42 -9.45 9.40
C ARG A 31 1.13 -9.87 10.84
N GLU A 32 2.04 -10.60 11.48
CA GLU A 32 1.96 -11.05 12.87
C GLU A 32 1.96 -9.84 13.81
N ASP A 33 2.86 -8.88 13.61
CA ASP A 33 2.94 -7.65 14.41
C ASP A 33 1.68 -6.79 14.23
N LEU A 34 1.18 -6.64 13.01
CA LEU A 34 -0.06 -5.89 12.75
C LEU A 34 -1.28 -6.59 13.37
N LEU A 35 -1.34 -7.92 13.31
CA LEU A 35 -2.40 -8.70 13.95
C LEU A 35 -2.35 -8.55 15.48
N GLU A 36 -1.15 -8.55 16.07
CA GLU A 36 -0.98 -8.35 17.50
C GLU A 36 -1.44 -6.95 17.94
N ARG A 37 -1.17 -5.91 17.15
CA ARG A 37 -1.72 -4.57 17.39
C ARG A 37 -3.25 -4.57 17.43
N PHE A 38 -3.91 -5.26 16.49
CA PHE A 38 -5.37 -5.41 16.51
C PHE A 38 -5.86 -6.16 17.75
N ARG A 39 -5.17 -7.22 18.18
CA ARG A 39 -5.50 -7.97 19.42
C ARG A 39 -5.35 -7.12 20.68
N GLN A 40 -4.39 -6.19 20.68
CA GLN A 40 -4.19 -5.22 21.76
C GLN A 40 -5.18 -4.05 21.72
N GLY A 41 -6.14 -4.06 20.79
CA GLY A 41 -7.16 -3.01 20.65
C GLY A 41 -6.65 -1.73 19.98
N GLN A 42 -5.47 -1.76 19.34
CA GLN A 42 -5.02 -0.66 18.49
C GLN A 42 -5.85 -0.62 17.19
N SER A 43 -6.01 0.57 16.64
CA SER A 43 -6.90 0.81 15.51
C SER A 43 -6.30 1.79 14.49
N GLY A 44 -6.65 1.56 13.22
CA GLY A 44 -6.34 2.50 12.14
C GLY A 44 -7.12 3.80 12.32
N GLY A 45 -6.47 4.93 12.09
CA GLY A 45 -7.00 6.28 12.31
C GLY A 45 -6.79 6.83 13.73
N ARG A 46 -6.22 6.02 14.65
CA ARG A 46 -5.88 6.45 16.01
C ARG A 46 -4.43 6.14 16.38
N ASP A 47 -4.05 4.86 16.28
CA ASP A 47 -2.73 4.39 16.73
C ASP A 47 -1.76 4.23 15.54
N PHE A 48 -2.29 4.05 14.33
CA PHE A 48 -1.57 4.07 13.04
C PHE A 48 -2.54 4.44 11.91
N VAL A 49 -2.04 4.75 10.72
CA VAL A 49 -2.83 4.82 9.48
C VAL A 49 -2.46 3.65 8.60
N LEU A 50 -3.43 2.85 8.18
CA LEU A 50 -3.23 1.73 7.26
C LEU A 50 -3.73 2.12 5.87
N VAL A 51 -2.87 2.07 4.86
CA VAL A 51 -3.14 2.58 3.52
C VAL A 51 -3.10 1.46 2.48
N ASP A 52 -4.25 1.15 1.90
CA ASP A 52 -4.36 0.24 0.75
C ASP A 52 -4.07 1.00 -0.55
N LEU A 53 -3.00 0.62 -1.24
CA LEU A 53 -2.54 1.24 -2.48
C LEU A 53 -3.14 0.64 -3.75
N ARG A 54 -4.03 -0.36 -3.62
CA ARG A 54 -4.66 -1.03 -4.75
C ARG A 54 -5.64 -0.11 -5.47
N ARG A 55 -5.85 -0.36 -6.75
CA ARG A 55 -6.78 0.38 -7.61
C ARG A 55 -7.76 -0.59 -8.27
N ASN A 56 -7.47 -0.98 -9.51
CA ASN A 56 -8.28 -1.95 -10.25
C ASN A 56 -8.17 -3.36 -9.63
N ASP A 57 -7.11 -3.61 -8.85
CA ASP A 57 -6.87 -4.85 -8.11
C ASP A 57 -7.40 -4.79 -6.66
N HIS A 58 -8.25 -3.82 -6.33
CA HIS A 58 -8.90 -3.67 -5.01
C HIS A 58 -10.15 -4.57 -4.88
N ALA A 59 -10.05 -5.83 -5.32
CA ALA A 59 -11.09 -6.85 -5.17
C ALA A 59 -10.83 -7.73 -3.93
N GLY A 60 -11.86 -8.42 -3.45
CA GLY A 60 -11.74 -9.39 -2.35
C GLY A 60 -11.75 -8.79 -0.94
N GLY A 61 -12.13 -7.52 -0.79
CA GLY A 61 -12.11 -6.80 0.49
C GLY A 61 -10.76 -6.16 0.80
N THR A 62 -10.69 -5.48 1.94
CA THR A 62 -9.52 -4.69 2.40
C THR A 62 -9.22 -5.00 3.86
N ILE A 63 -7.98 -4.80 4.34
CA ILE A 63 -7.66 -5.02 5.76
C ILE A 63 -8.42 -4.00 6.60
N LYS A 64 -9.00 -4.43 7.72
CA LYS A 64 -9.84 -3.60 8.58
C LYS A 64 -9.14 -2.31 9.00
N HIS A 65 -9.90 -1.22 9.02
CA HIS A 65 -9.42 0.16 9.29
C HIS A 65 -8.48 0.73 8.22
N SER A 66 -8.41 0.14 7.03
CA SER A 66 -7.65 0.74 5.92
C SER A 66 -8.39 1.93 5.32
N ILE A 67 -7.63 2.93 4.89
CA ILE A 67 -8.06 3.89 3.88
C ILE A 67 -7.49 3.48 2.51
N ASN A 68 -8.29 3.55 1.45
CA ASN A 68 -7.80 3.25 0.10
C ASN A 68 -7.29 4.53 -0.57
N LEU A 69 -5.97 4.59 -0.80
CA LEU A 69 -5.30 5.68 -1.51
C LEU A 69 -4.44 5.06 -2.63
N PRO A 70 -4.96 4.94 -3.86
CA PRO A 70 -4.24 4.33 -4.97
C PRO A 70 -2.85 4.93 -5.21
N ALA A 71 -1.85 4.08 -5.42
CA ALA A 71 -0.46 4.51 -5.60
C ALA A 71 -0.27 5.53 -6.74
N GLN A 72 -1.11 5.46 -7.77
CA GLN A 72 -1.05 6.31 -8.97
C GLN A 72 -1.35 7.78 -8.66
N THR A 73 -2.07 8.07 -7.58
CA THR A 73 -2.46 9.45 -7.18
C THR A 73 -1.92 9.84 -5.82
N LEU A 74 -1.31 8.90 -5.08
CA LEU A 74 -0.82 9.13 -3.72
C LEU A 74 0.21 10.26 -3.63
N TYR A 75 1.13 10.37 -4.61
CA TYR A 75 2.23 11.33 -4.54
C TYR A 75 1.76 12.77 -4.29
N PHE A 76 0.69 13.19 -4.96
CA PHE A 76 0.09 14.51 -4.77
C PHE A 76 -0.55 14.72 -3.40
N SER A 77 -0.91 13.63 -2.71
CA SER A 77 -1.59 13.65 -1.42
C SER A 77 -0.63 13.54 -0.23
N LEU A 78 0.68 13.31 -0.45
CA LEU A 78 1.64 13.05 0.63
C LEU A 78 1.70 14.16 1.68
N ALA A 79 1.70 15.43 1.23
CA ALA A 79 1.69 16.56 2.14
C ALA A 79 0.44 16.60 3.03
N THR A 80 -0.72 16.29 2.46
CA THR A 80 -1.98 16.24 3.23
C THR A 80 -2.00 15.06 4.17
N LEU A 81 -1.56 13.88 3.71
CA LEU A 81 -1.44 12.68 4.57
C LEU A 81 -0.52 12.94 5.76
N TYR A 82 0.63 13.59 5.53
CA TYR A 82 1.56 14.00 6.58
C TYR A 82 0.90 14.94 7.60
N GLU A 83 0.29 16.04 7.16
CA GLU A 83 -0.33 17.01 8.07
C GLU A 83 -1.49 16.40 8.86
N LEU A 84 -2.28 15.51 8.25
CA LEU A 84 -3.33 14.77 8.96
C LEU A 84 -2.76 13.87 10.06
N CYS A 85 -1.70 13.11 9.76
CA CYS A 85 -1.05 12.25 10.76
C CYS A 85 -0.42 13.08 11.88
N ALA A 86 0.27 14.17 11.54
CA ALA A 86 0.90 15.08 12.48
C ALA A 86 -0.14 15.74 13.42
N ALA A 87 -1.23 16.28 12.85
CA ALA A 87 -2.30 16.92 13.63
C ALA A 87 -3.00 15.92 14.57
N ALA A 88 -3.21 14.68 14.11
CA ALA A 88 -3.82 13.62 14.90
C ALA A 88 -2.83 12.94 15.86
N HIS A 89 -1.54 13.32 15.85
CA HIS A 89 -0.47 12.69 16.62
C HIS A 89 -0.37 11.17 16.37
N VAL A 90 -0.70 10.73 15.16
CA VAL A 90 -0.58 9.32 14.76
C VAL A 90 0.88 9.06 14.40
N PRO A 91 1.57 8.11 15.05
CA PRO A 91 3.02 7.96 14.90
C PRO A 91 3.46 7.08 13.72
N LEU A 92 2.53 6.39 13.05
CA LEU A 92 2.87 5.33 12.11
C LEU A 92 1.91 5.29 10.92
N VAL A 93 2.46 5.30 9.70
CA VAL A 93 1.74 5.01 8.46
C VAL A 93 2.25 3.70 7.87
N ILE A 94 1.34 2.76 7.65
CA ILE A 94 1.60 1.43 7.12
C ILE A 94 1.01 1.35 5.72
N PHE A 95 1.85 1.18 4.71
CA PHE A 95 1.41 1.01 3.33
C PHE A 95 1.34 -0.45 2.93
N TYR A 96 0.33 -0.83 2.16
CA TYR A 96 0.31 -2.13 1.52
C TYR A 96 -0.29 -2.09 0.12
N CYS A 97 0.07 -3.07 -0.69
CA CYS A 97 -0.62 -3.36 -1.94
C CYS A 97 -0.83 -4.87 -2.06
N GLY A 98 -0.91 -5.41 -3.29
CA GLY A 98 -0.98 -6.87 -3.48
C GLY A 98 0.10 -7.63 -2.71
N SER A 99 1.38 -7.32 -2.96
CA SER A 99 2.54 -7.98 -2.30
C SER A 99 3.49 -7.02 -1.58
N SER A 100 3.21 -5.71 -1.63
CA SER A 100 4.06 -4.61 -1.14
C SER A 100 5.45 -4.45 -1.78
N ARG A 101 5.90 -5.36 -2.66
CA ARG A 101 7.22 -5.34 -3.31
C ARG A 101 7.45 -4.26 -4.38
N GLY A 102 6.41 -3.50 -4.75
CA GLY A 102 6.46 -2.53 -5.85
C GLY A 102 5.85 -1.19 -5.47
N ARG A 103 4.52 -1.12 -5.46
CA ARG A 103 3.79 0.08 -5.02
C ARG A 103 4.05 0.43 -3.55
N GLY A 104 4.09 -0.59 -2.68
CA GLY A 104 4.34 -0.42 -1.24
C GLY A 104 5.70 0.24 -0.98
N THR A 105 6.78 -0.35 -1.50
CA THR A 105 8.14 0.21 -1.40
C THR A 105 8.22 1.67 -1.84
N ARG A 106 7.64 2.01 -3.00
CA ARG A 106 7.64 3.40 -3.51
C ARG A 106 6.87 4.36 -2.61
N ALA A 107 5.66 3.99 -2.22
CA ALA A 107 4.80 4.83 -1.38
C ALA A 107 5.44 5.10 -0.01
N ALA A 108 5.97 4.06 0.63
CA ALA A 108 6.64 4.19 1.91
C ALA A 108 7.90 5.06 1.81
N GLY A 109 8.70 4.88 0.75
CA GLY A 109 9.87 5.70 0.48
C GLY A 109 9.51 7.18 0.24
N TRP A 110 8.48 7.47 -0.55
CA TRP A 110 8.04 8.84 -0.79
C TRP A 110 7.58 9.56 0.48
N LEU A 111 6.83 8.89 1.35
CA LEU A 111 6.42 9.51 2.61
C LEU A 111 7.61 9.63 3.58
N ALA A 112 8.53 8.66 3.62
CA ALA A 112 9.75 8.74 4.43
C ALA A 112 10.62 9.93 4.02
N ASP A 113 10.79 10.14 2.71
CA ASP A 113 11.46 11.31 2.17
C ASP A 113 10.78 12.61 2.58
N TYR A 114 9.45 12.67 2.44
CA TYR A 114 8.69 13.84 2.83
C TYR A 114 8.85 14.16 4.32
N ILE A 115 8.79 13.14 5.20
CA ILE A 115 8.98 13.25 6.65
C ILE A 115 10.39 13.79 6.97
N ALA A 116 11.43 13.26 6.33
CA ALA A 116 12.80 13.71 6.53
C ALA A 116 12.97 15.19 6.15
N ASP A 117 12.32 15.62 5.06
CA ASP A 117 12.34 17.02 4.60
C ASP A 117 11.64 17.97 5.58
N GLN A 118 10.75 17.47 6.45
CA GLN A 118 10.08 18.26 7.49
C GLN A 118 10.92 18.51 8.75
N LYS A 119 12.16 17.99 8.82
CA LYS A 119 13.14 18.27 9.89
C LYS A 119 12.59 18.03 11.32
N GLY A 120 11.82 16.96 11.50
CA GLY A 120 11.35 16.52 12.82
C GLY A 120 10.12 17.25 13.36
N ARG A 121 9.37 17.97 12.51
CA ARG A 121 8.09 18.62 12.89
C ARG A 121 7.03 17.65 13.43
N ALA A 122 7.12 16.36 13.10
CA ALA A 122 6.26 15.32 13.65
C ALA A 122 7.05 14.03 13.89
N GLN A 123 6.68 13.29 14.94
CA GLN A 123 7.16 11.93 15.17
C GLN A 123 6.30 10.98 14.36
N LEU A 124 6.67 10.77 13.10
CA LEU A 124 5.94 9.92 12.16
C LEU A 124 6.91 8.97 11.48
N GLU A 125 6.50 7.71 11.38
CA GLU A 125 7.23 6.67 10.66
C GLU A 125 6.41 6.16 9.46
N SER A 126 7.11 5.83 8.38
CA SER A 126 6.53 5.28 7.15
C SER A 126 7.08 3.87 6.93
N VAL A 127 6.20 2.88 6.87
CA VAL A 127 6.57 1.46 6.73
C VAL A 127 5.70 0.76 5.69
N ILE A 128 6.14 -0.42 5.25
CA ILE A 128 5.31 -1.34 4.45
C ILE A 128 4.77 -2.49 5.30
N LEU A 129 3.59 -3.01 4.97
CA LEU A 129 3.17 -4.34 5.42
C LEU A 129 3.83 -5.40 4.54
N GLU A 130 4.67 -6.23 5.15
CA GLU A 130 5.35 -7.32 4.45
C GLU A 130 4.34 -8.31 3.84
N GLY A 131 4.61 -8.75 2.61
CA GLY A 131 3.73 -9.67 1.88
C GLY A 131 2.42 -9.05 1.37
N GLY A 132 2.11 -7.81 1.77
CA GLY A 132 0.88 -7.11 1.39
C GLY A 132 -0.39 -7.86 1.76
N ILE A 133 -1.50 -7.53 1.09
CA ILE A 133 -2.77 -8.20 1.38
C ILE A 133 -2.77 -9.68 0.97
N LYS A 134 -1.96 -10.08 -0.03
CA LYS A 134 -1.80 -11.49 -0.38
C LYS A 134 -1.18 -12.29 0.78
N GLY A 135 -0.17 -11.72 1.44
CA GLY A 135 0.43 -12.30 2.65
C GLY A 135 -0.51 -12.31 3.84
N TRP A 136 -1.36 -11.28 3.96
CA TRP A 136 -2.42 -11.24 4.98
C TRP A 136 -3.42 -12.37 4.78
N VAL A 137 -4.03 -12.48 3.60
CA VAL A 137 -5.05 -13.49 3.28
C VAL A 137 -4.50 -14.91 3.35
N SER A 138 -3.25 -15.14 2.91
CA SER A 138 -2.62 -16.46 2.98
C SER A 138 -2.38 -16.96 4.41
N GLY A 139 -2.47 -16.08 5.41
CA GLY A 139 -2.45 -16.46 6.82
C GLY A 139 -3.73 -17.16 7.28
N GLY A 140 -4.78 -17.20 6.46
CA GLY A 140 -6.02 -17.92 6.75
C GLY A 140 -6.99 -17.15 7.62
N GLU A 141 -7.97 -17.87 8.19
CA GLU A 141 -9.12 -17.29 8.89
C GLU A 141 -8.72 -16.33 10.03
N GLU A 142 -7.59 -16.60 10.70
CA GLU A 142 -7.13 -15.76 11.80
C GLU A 142 -6.82 -14.32 11.36
N TYR A 143 -6.48 -14.11 10.08
CA TYR A 143 -6.22 -12.82 9.43
C TYR A 143 -7.42 -12.33 8.64
N THR A 144 -8.11 -13.19 7.88
CA THR A 144 -9.24 -12.74 7.02
C THR A 144 -10.43 -12.25 7.82
N ARG A 145 -10.61 -12.69 9.08
CA ARG A 145 -11.61 -12.09 10.01
C ARG A 145 -11.37 -10.61 10.32
N TRP A 146 -10.17 -10.10 10.04
CA TRP A 146 -9.79 -8.70 10.17
C TRP A 146 -9.79 -7.99 8.82
N MET A 147 -10.66 -8.40 7.91
CA MET A 147 -10.89 -7.72 6.64
C MET A 147 -12.32 -7.20 6.57
N ASP A 148 -12.48 -5.99 6.03
CA ASP A 148 -13.78 -5.43 5.69
C ASP A 148 -14.15 -5.86 4.27
N GLY A 149 -15.36 -6.41 4.12
CA GLY A 149 -15.86 -6.89 2.82
C GLY A 149 -15.10 -8.09 2.25
N PHE A 150 -14.61 -9.01 3.11
CA PHE A 150 -13.90 -10.20 2.65
C PHE A 150 -14.79 -11.09 1.77
N GLU A 151 -14.32 -11.34 0.54
CA GLU A 151 -14.99 -12.22 -0.43
C GLU A 151 -14.08 -13.41 -0.73
N ALA A 152 -14.31 -14.55 -0.08
CA ALA A 152 -13.44 -15.73 -0.20
C ALA A 152 -13.23 -16.19 -1.65
N GLU A 153 -14.26 -16.08 -2.50
CA GLU A 153 -14.19 -16.48 -3.91
C GLU A 153 -13.17 -15.67 -4.72
N ALA A 154 -12.98 -14.38 -4.40
CA ALA A 154 -12.00 -13.53 -5.06
C ALA A 154 -10.55 -13.93 -4.76
N TRP A 155 -10.33 -14.76 -3.73
CA TRP A 155 -9.03 -15.26 -3.29
C TRP A 155 -8.82 -16.74 -3.55
N LYS A 156 -9.84 -17.47 -3.99
CA LYS A 156 -9.63 -18.80 -4.55
C LYS A 156 -8.76 -18.62 -5.79
N LYS A 157 -7.69 -19.41 -5.89
CA LYS A 157 -6.82 -19.39 -7.07
C LYS A 157 -7.68 -19.48 -8.32
N GLY A 158 -7.83 -18.37 -9.04
CA GLY A 158 -7.89 -18.42 -10.48
C GLY A 158 -6.56 -19.03 -10.89
N ASP A 159 -6.62 -20.11 -11.65
CA ASP A 159 -5.48 -20.72 -12.31
C ASP A 159 -4.53 -19.61 -12.76
N ASP A 160 -3.36 -19.54 -12.13
CA ASP A 160 -2.31 -18.62 -12.53
C ASP A 160 -1.91 -19.08 -13.92
N GLY A 161 -2.59 -18.54 -14.94
CA GLY A 161 -2.31 -18.76 -16.35
C GLY A 161 -0.89 -18.34 -16.65
N GLY A 162 0.04 -19.24 -16.37
CA GLY A 162 1.28 -19.33 -17.12
C GLY A 162 0.90 -19.56 -18.57
N GLY A 163 1.05 -18.53 -19.39
CA GLY A 163 0.89 -18.67 -20.84
C GLY A 163 0.64 -17.36 -21.57
N GLY A 164 1.66 -16.90 -22.29
CA GLY A 164 1.56 -15.91 -23.37
C GLY A 164 2.09 -14.54 -22.99
N GLN A 165 3.17 -14.03 -23.59
CA GLN A 165 3.77 -14.34 -24.90
C GLN A 165 5.24 -13.93 -24.89
#